data_AF-A0A1V5V925-F1
#
_entry.id   AF-A0A1V5V925-F1
#
_cell.length_a   1.000
_cell.length_b   1.000
_cell.length_c   1.000
_cell.angle_alpha   90.00
_cell.angle_beta   90.00
_cell.angle_gamma   90.00
#
_symmetry.space_group_name_H-M   'P 1'
#
loop_
_entity.id
_entity.type
_entity.pdbx_description
1 polymer ?
#
loop_
_entity_poly.entity_id
_entity_poly.type
_entity_poly.pdbx_seq_one_letter_code
_entity_poly.pdbx_strand_id
1 'polypeptide(L)'
;MFKLEKIFGLLAIVAIVLKWNMLPGGNIMLLLSLSLLSLLYYGFGFALFNRIGFKQLVKKESYTGISMFMIIIAVITGIALSVICIGIPFKVLRLSGSKILFVTGLIPLLIVFIISVISYFKTKSKLYIRLIKRILIIGGLGLLLSCVSGLTIVKIQYRNHPNYIKAYELYMTNPSDEQLRKNLDIEYYKSIMSDEEFEQYLKQMEEK
;
A
#
# COMPACT_ATOMS: atom_id res chain seq x y z
N MET A 1 -9.37 -14.22 -11.43
CA MET A 1 -9.43 -12.89 -10.79
C MET A 1 -9.36 -12.97 -9.27
N PHE A 2 -10.33 -13.54 -8.56
CA PHE A 2 -10.28 -13.64 -7.09
C PHE A 2 -9.07 -14.40 -6.53
N LYS A 3 -8.58 -15.42 -7.25
CA LYS A 3 -7.33 -16.11 -6.88
C LYS A 3 -6.12 -15.17 -6.98
N LEU A 4 -6.07 -14.34 -8.02
CA LEU A 4 -5.01 -13.34 -8.22
C LEU A 4 -5.02 -12.29 -7.12
N GLU A 5 -6.20 -11.78 -6.75
CA GLU A 5 -6.38 -10.86 -5.61
C GLU A 5 -5.74 -11.43 -4.33
N LYS A 6 -6.03 -12.70 -4.02
CA LYS A 6 -5.45 -13.38 -2.85
C LYS A 6 -3.94 -13.61 -2.98
N ILE A 7 -3.46 -14.02 -4.16
CA ILE A 7 -2.03 -14.25 -4.42
C ILE A 7 -1.25 -12.95 -4.24
N PHE A 8 -1.67 -11.87 -4.90
CA PHE A 8 -1.00 -10.57 -4.79
C PHE A 8 -1.10 -10.00 -3.38
N GLY A 9 -2.25 -10.16 -2.70
CA GLY A 9 -2.39 -9.78 -1.29
C GLY A 9 -1.44 -10.55 -0.37
N LEU A 10 -1.29 -11.86 -0.57
CA LEU A 10 -0.36 -12.68 0.21
C LEU A 10 1.10 -12.30 -0.08
N LEU A 11 1.45 -12.08 -1.34
CA LEU A 11 2.80 -11.62 -1.72
C LEU A 11 3.12 -10.26 -1.10
N ALA A 12 2.15 -9.34 -1.01
CA ALA A 12 2.34 -8.06 -0.35
C ALA A 12 2.61 -8.23 1.16
N ILE A 13 1.90 -9.13 1.84
CA ILE A 13 2.15 -9.45 3.25
C ILE A 13 3.55 -10.02 3.44
N VAL A 14 3.96 -10.98 2.61
CA VAL A 14 5.32 -11.55 2.64
C VAL A 14 6.36 -10.46 2.43
N ALA A 15 6.14 -9.57 1.45
CA ALA A 15 7.06 -8.47 1.17
C ALA A 15 7.20 -7.48 2.34
N ILE A 16 6.11 -7.19 3.05
CA ILE A 16 6.14 -6.39 4.29
C ILE A 16 6.98 -7.07 5.36
N VAL A 17 6.82 -8.39 5.56
CA VAL A 17 7.61 -9.16 6.52
C VAL A 17 9.10 -9.13 6.16
N LEU A 18 9.44 -9.33 4.87
CA LEU A 18 10.82 -9.22 4.39
C LEU A 18 11.39 -7.83 4.67
N LYS A 19 10.63 -6.77 4.35
CA LYS A 19 11.02 -5.37 4.57
C LYS A 19 11.28 -5.07 6.05
N TRP A 20 10.42 -5.54 6.95
CA TRP A 20 10.60 -5.32 8.39
C TRP A 20 11.74 -6.10 9.01
N ASN A 21 12.23 -7.16 8.34
CA ASN A 21 13.43 -7.89 8.73
C ASN A 21 14.67 -7.42 7.95
N MET A 22 14.59 -6.27 7.26
CA MET A 22 15.68 -5.69 6.46
C MET A 22 16.24 -6.62 5.37
N LEU A 23 15.46 -7.61 4.93
CA LEU A 23 15.89 -8.56 3.91
C LEU A 23 15.87 -7.91 2.51
N PRO A 24 16.86 -8.22 1.66
CA PRO A 24 16.93 -7.69 0.31
C PRO A 24 15.72 -8.12 -0.53
N GLY A 25 15.34 -7.29 -1.50
CA GLY A 25 14.20 -7.57 -2.39
C GLY A 25 12.82 -7.23 -1.81
N GLY A 26 12.68 -7.03 -0.49
CA GLY A 26 11.40 -6.70 0.15
C GLY A 26 10.73 -5.46 -0.43
N ASN A 27 11.50 -4.41 -0.76
CA ASN A 27 10.98 -3.19 -1.39
C ASN A 27 10.34 -3.47 -2.76
N ILE A 28 11.08 -4.16 -3.63
CA ILE A 28 10.68 -4.42 -5.03
C ILE A 28 9.47 -5.35 -5.04
N MET A 29 9.50 -6.40 -4.21
CA MET A 29 8.38 -7.34 -4.08
C MET A 29 7.11 -6.65 -3.57
N LEU A 30 7.24 -5.73 -2.62
CA LEU A 30 6.10 -4.96 -2.10
C LEU A 30 5.51 -4.06 -3.18
N LEU A 31 6.37 -3.34 -3.91
CA LEU A 31 5.95 -2.46 -4.99
C LEU A 31 5.24 -3.26 -6.08
N LEU A 32 5.85 -4.33 -6.58
CA LEU A 32 5.28 -5.16 -7.66
C LEU A 32 3.95 -5.79 -7.26
N SER A 33 3.87 -6.41 -6.08
CA SER A 33 2.65 -7.09 -5.63
C SER A 33 1.48 -6.13 -5.46
N LEU A 34 1.69 -4.96 -4.85
CA LEU A 34 0.65 -3.96 -4.66
C LEU A 34 0.31 -3.19 -5.94
N SER A 35 1.26 -2.98 -6.85
CA SER A 35 0.99 -2.42 -8.18
C SER A 35 0.15 -3.38 -9.02
N LEU A 36 0.45 -4.68 -9.03
CA LEU A 36 -0.37 -5.68 -9.73
C LEU A 36 -1.78 -5.79 -9.13
N LEU A 37 -1.89 -5.72 -7.80
CA LEU A 37 -3.18 -5.67 -7.12
C LEU A 37 -3.96 -4.39 -7.46
N SER A 38 -3.28 -3.25 -7.56
CA SER A 38 -3.87 -1.97 -7.98
C SER A 38 -4.41 -2.06 -9.41
N LEU A 39 -3.64 -2.60 -10.36
CA LEU A 39 -4.10 -2.81 -11.74
C LEU A 39 -5.31 -3.74 -11.79
N LEU A 40 -5.35 -4.78 -10.96
CA LEU A 40 -6.49 -5.68 -10.87
C LEU A 40 -7.76 -4.94 -10.38
N TYR A 41 -7.65 -4.07 -9.38
CA TYR A 41 -8.79 -3.27 -8.91
C TYR A 41 -9.21 -2.18 -9.89
N TYR A 42 -8.25 -1.49 -10.51
CA TYR A 42 -8.51 -0.41 -11.44
C TYR A 42 -9.17 -0.92 -12.72
N GLY A 43 -8.55 -1.89 -13.39
CA GLY A 43 -9.05 -2.40 -14.68
C GLY A 43 -10.20 -3.39 -14.54
N PHE A 44 -10.23 -4.19 -13.48
CA PHE A 44 -11.19 -5.29 -13.34
C PHE A 44 -12.06 -5.21 -12.09
N GLY A 45 -12.13 -4.06 -11.39
CA GLY A 45 -12.93 -3.88 -10.18
C GLY A 45 -14.39 -4.33 -10.37
N PHE A 46 -15.05 -3.83 -11.41
CA PHE A 46 -16.42 -4.25 -11.76
C PHE A 46 -16.57 -5.78 -11.87
N ALA A 47 -15.73 -6.42 -12.67
CA ALA A 47 -15.79 -7.85 -12.93
C ALA A 47 -15.42 -8.69 -11.69
N LEU A 48 -14.39 -8.27 -10.97
CA LEU A 48 -13.92 -8.89 -9.74
C LEU A 48 -15.02 -8.90 -8.68
N PHE A 49 -15.69 -7.77 -8.48
CA PHE A 49 -16.74 -7.63 -7.48
C PHE A 49 -18.01 -8.36 -7.88
N ASN A 50 -18.30 -8.49 -9.17
CA ASN A 50 -19.44 -9.26 -9.68
C ASN A 50 -19.18 -10.76 -9.85
N ARG A 51 -17.92 -11.23 -9.71
CA ARG A 51 -17.48 -12.63 -10.01
C ARG A 51 -17.58 -13.01 -11.49
N ILE A 52 -17.37 -12.04 -12.38
CA ILE A 52 -17.26 -12.27 -13.81
C ILE A 52 -15.83 -12.73 -14.11
N GLY A 53 -15.67 -13.88 -14.78
CA GLY A 53 -14.35 -14.37 -15.20
C GLY A 53 -13.82 -13.65 -16.44
N PHE A 54 -12.51 -13.74 -16.71
CA PHE A 54 -11.90 -13.11 -17.90
C PHE A 54 -12.59 -13.51 -19.22
N LYS A 55 -12.90 -14.81 -19.38
CA LYS A 55 -13.62 -15.33 -20.57
C LYS A 55 -15.05 -14.82 -20.70
N GLN A 56 -15.64 -14.34 -19.60
CA GLN A 56 -17.03 -13.88 -19.53
C GLN A 56 -17.14 -12.36 -19.74
N LEU A 57 -16.05 -11.61 -19.63
CA LEU A 57 -16.03 -10.16 -19.86
C LEU A 57 -16.55 -9.77 -21.25
N VAL A 58 -16.25 -10.59 -22.26
CA VAL A 58 -16.62 -10.33 -23.66
C VAL A 58 -18.08 -10.72 -23.94
N LYS A 59 -18.70 -11.51 -23.04
CA LYS A 59 -20.05 -12.04 -23.20
C LYS A 59 -21.08 -11.08 -22.65
N LYS A 60 -22.03 -10.62 -23.49
CA LYS A 60 -23.10 -9.70 -23.10
C LYS A 60 -24.02 -10.29 -22.03
N GLU A 61 -24.18 -11.61 -22.01
CA GLU A 61 -25.00 -12.32 -21.03
C GLU A 61 -24.47 -12.14 -19.60
N SER A 62 -23.16 -11.91 -19.43
CA SER A 62 -22.57 -11.68 -18.11
C SER A 62 -23.02 -10.38 -17.43
N TYR A 63 -23.67 -9.49 -18.18
CA TYR A 63 -24.13 -8.19 -17.72
C TYR A 63 -25.65 -8.17 -17.45
N THR A 64 -26.38 -9.24 -17.82
CA THR A 64 -27.83 -9.30 -17.62
C THR A 64 -28.17 -9.36 -16.13
N GLY A 65 -29.09 -8.51 -15.68
CA GLY A 65 -29.51 -8.43 -14.27
C GLY A 65 -28.61 -7.57 -13.37
N ILE A 66 -27.61 -6.89 -13.93
CA ILE A 66 -26.78 -5.92 -13.19
C ILE A 66 -27.26 -4.51 -13.50
N SER A 67 -27.70 -3.78 -12.48
CA SER A 67 -28.12 -2.39 -12.68
C SER A 67 -26.93 -1.48 -12.97
N MET A 68 -27.14 -0.44 -13.78
CA MET A 68 -26.10 0.55 -14.09
C MET A 68 -25.49 1.16 -12.83
N PHE A 69 -26.30 1.40 -11.79
CA PHE A 69 -25.84 1.87 -10.50
C PHE A 69 -24.85 0.91 -9.81
N MET A 70 -25.09 -0.41 -9.87
CA MET A 70 -24.15 -1.41 -9.35
C MET A 70 -22.83 -1.42 -10.13
N ILE A 71 -22.86 -1.18 -11.44
CA ILE A 71 -21.66 -1.06 -12.26
C ILE A 71 -20.84 0.15 -11.79
N ILE A 72 -21.48 1.33 -11.70
CA ILE A 72 -20.83 2.58 -11.29
C ILE A 72 -20.18 2.45 -9.91
N ILE A 73 -20.91 1.93 -8.92
CA ILE A 73 -20.37 1.70 -7.58
C ILE A 73 -19.16 0.77 -7.63
N ALA A 74 -19.23 -0.31 -8.40
CA ALA A 74 -18.15 -1.27 -8.49
C ALA A 74 -16.91 -0.67 -9.17
N VAL A 75 -17.08 0.19 -10.18
CA VAL A 75 -15.97 0.92 -10.82
C VAL A 75 -15.34 1.91 -9.85
N ILE A 76 -16.13 2.76 -9.19
CA ILE A 76 -15.63 3.73 -8.20
C ILE A 76 -14.91 3.01 -7.05
N THR A 77 -15.45 1.89 -6.57
CA THR A 77 -14.76 1.07 -5.55
C THR A 77 -13.43 0.56 -6.06
N GLY A 78 -13.36 0.10 -7.32
CA GLY A 78 -12.14 -0.41 -7.94
C GLY A 78 -11.06 0.66 -8.00
N ILE A 79 -11.40 1.86 -8.47
CA ILE A 79 -10.50 3.01 -8.52
C ILE A 79 -10.04 3.42 -7.12
N ALA A 80 -10.96 3.53 -6.17
CA ALA A 80 -10.62 3.93 -4.80
C ALA A 80 -9.67 2.91 -4.12
N LEU A 81 -9.95 1.61 -4.27
CA LEU A 81 -9.08 0.55 -3.75
C LEU A 81 -7.73 0.51 -4.47
N SER A 82 -7.69 0.77 -5.79
CA SER A 82 -6.43 0.78 -6.55
C SER A 82 -5.50 1.89 -6.09
N VAL A 83 -6.05 3.08 -5.84
CA VAL A 83 -5.30 4.23 -5.30
C VAL A 83 -4.75 3.93 -3.91
N ILE A 84 -5.53 3.30 -3.02
CA ILE A 84 -5.04 2.88 -1.70
C ILE A 84 -3.91 1.85 -1.83
N CYS A 85 -4.04 0.88 -2.75
CA CYS A 85 -2.99 -0.11 -2.99
C CYS A 85 -1.67 0.55 -3.43
N ILE A 86 -1.70 1.65 -4.18
CA ILE A 86 -0.50 2.44 -4.54
C ILE A 86 -0.03 3.32 -3.36
N GLY A 87 -0.94 3.82 -2.53
CA GLY A 87 -0.60 4.61 -1.33
C GLY A 87 0.20 3.83 -0.29
N ILE A 88 -0.09 2.52 -0.13
CA ILE A 88 0.62 1.65 0.82
C ILE A 88 2.14 1.60 0.58
N PRO A 89 2.66 1.22 -0.60
CA PRO A 89 4.11 1.20 -0.83
C PRO A 89 4.70 2.61 -0.74
N PHE A 90 3.99 3.65 -1.19
CA PHE A 90 4.45 5.03 -1.01
C PHE A 90 4.66 5.37 0.47
N LYS A 91 3.78 4.92 1.35
CA LYS A 91 3.92 5.12 2.79
C LYS A 91 5.04 4.27 3.40
N VAL A 92 5.06 2.98 3.09
CA VAL A 92 6.01 2.01 3.69
C VAL A 92 7.45 2.27 3.21
N LEU A 93 7.63 2.64 1.94
CA LEU A 93 8.92 2.99 1.35
C LEU A 93 9.32 4.45 1.61
N ARG A 94 8.49 5.22 2.34
CA ARG A 94 8.74 6.62 2.68
C ARG A 94 8.88 7.53 1.46
N LEU A 95 8.13 7.24 0.39
CA LEU A 95 8.03 8.10 -0.79
C LEU A 95 7.11 9.30 -0.50
N SER A 96 7.39 10.41 -1.16
CA SER A 96 6.56 11.61 -1.09
C SER A 96 5.20 11.36 -1.76
N GLY A 97 4.15 12.05 -1.29
CA GLY A 97 2.80 11.97 -1.90
C GLY A 97 1.87 10.89 -1.32
N SER A 98 2.32 10.05 -0.38
CA SER A 98 1.47 9.01 0.24
C SER A 98 0.19 9.58 0.87
N LYS A 99 0.24 10.78 1.45
CA LYS A 99 -0.92 11.45 2.06
C LYS A 99 -2.02 11.74 1.04
N ILE A 100 -1.63 12.26 -0.13
CA ILE A 100 -2.57 12.58 -1.22
C ILE A 100 -3.23 11.30 -1.72
N LEU A 101 -2.46 10.21 -1.90
CA LEU A 101 -2.99 8.91 -2.31
C LEU A 101 -4.00 8.35 -1.29
N PHE A 102 -3.72 8.41 0.01
CA PHE A 102 -4.69 7.95 1.00
C PHE A 102 -5.97 8.80 1.03
N VAL A 103 -5.86 10.13 0.97
CA VAL A 103 -7.05 11.02 0.97
C VAL A 103 -7.91 10.76 -0.28
N THR A 104 -7.28 10.72 -1.46
CA THR A 104 -7.97 10.49 -2.74
C THR A 104 -8.61 9.11 -2.83
N GLY A 105 -8.03 8.10 -2.18
CA GLY A 105 -8.61 6.77 -2.11
C GLY A 105 -9.70 6.61 -1.03
N LEU A 106 -9.46 7.10 0.20
CA LEU A 106 -10.31 6.85 1.35
C LEU A 106 -11.63 7.63 1.32
N ILE A 107 -11.64 8.87 0.83
CA ILE A 107 -12.87 9.68 0.74
C ILE A 107 -13.94 9.01 -0.12
N PRO A 108 -13.69 8.67 -1.41
CA PRO A 108 -14.69 7.99 -2.22
C PRO A 108 -15.02 6.60 -1.68
N LEU A 109 -14.06 5.91 -1.06
CA LEU A 109 -14.31 4.61 -0.45
C LEU A 109 -15.28 4.69 0.73
N LEU A 110 -15.21 5.76 1.54
CA LEU A 110 -16.15 5.99 2.65
C LEU A 110 -17.57 6.22 2.15
N ILE A 111 -17.73 7.01 1.08
CA ILE A 111 -19.05 7.24 0.45
C ILE A 111 -19.62 5.91 -0.04
N VAL A 112 -18.81 5.12 -0.76
CA VAL A 112 -19.24 3.82 -1.26
C VAL A 112 -19.52 2.82 -0.13
N PHE A 113 -18.76 2.87 0.95
CA PHE A 113 -19.00 2.04 2.13
C PHE A 113 -20.39 2.30 2.72
N ILE A 114 -20.73 3.57 2.96
CA ILE A 114 -22.04 3.96 3.50
C ILE A 114 -23.17 3.49 2.57
N ILE A 115 -23.06 3.77 1.26
CA ILE A 115 -24.04 3.34 0.26
C ILE A 115 -24.18 1.82 0.25
N SER A 116 -23.05 1.09 0.32
CA SER A 116 -23.05 -0.37 0.30
C SER A 116 -23.68 -0.97 1.55
N VAL A 117 -23.45 -0.39 2.73
CA VAL A 117 -24.07 -0.84 3.98
C VAL A 117 -25.59 -0.64 3.90
N ILE A 118 -26.05 0.56 3.57
CA ILE A 118 -27.49 0.87 3.44
C ILE A 118 -28.14 -0.06 2.41
N SER A 119 -27.52 -0.21 1.24
CA SER A 119 -28.06 -1.04 0.15
C SER A 119 -28.06 -2.52 0.51
N TYR A 120 -27.08 -3.00 1.29
CA TYR A 120 -27.07 -4.36 1.79
C TYR A 120 -28.23 -4.62 2.75
N PHE A 121 -28.54 -3.69 3.65
CA PHE A 121 -29.69 -3.87 4.55
C PHE A 121 -31.02 -3.89 3.81
N LYS A 122 -31.17 -3.11 2.72
CA LYS A 122 -32.38 -3.07 1.88
C LYS A 122 -32.54 -4.28 0.97
N THR A 123 -31.46 -4.71 0.30
CA THR A 123 -31.53 -5.70 -0.79
C THR A 123 -30.97 -7.08 -0.44
N LYS A 124 -30.14 -7.16 0.61
CA LYS A 124 -29.32 -8.34 0.97
C LYS A 124 -28.47 -8.88 -0.18
N SER A 125 -28.17 -8.04 -1.19
CA SER A 125 -27.39 -8.46 -2.36
C SER A 125 -25.97 -8.87 -1.98
N LYS A 126 -25.52 -10.00 -2.57
CA LYS A 126 -24.16 -10.53 -2.40
C LYS A 126 -23.08 -9.58 -2.92
N LEU A 127 -23.41 -8.63 -3.80
CA LEU A 127 -22.48 -7.61 -4.28
C LEU A 127 -22.03 -6.70 -3.14
N TYR A 128 -22.97 -6.09 -2.42
CA TYR A 128 -22.65 -5.09 -1.40
C TYR A 128 -21.82 -5.67 -0.25
N ILE A 129 -22.18 -6.86 0.25
CA ILE A 129 -21.36 -7.52 1.29
C ILE A 129 -19.95 -7.87 0.79
N ARG A 130 -19.78 -8.18 -0.50
CA ARG A 130 -18.45 -8.42 -1.10
C ARG A 130 -17.62 -7.13 -1.20
N LEU A 131 -18.25 -5.99 -1.48
CA LEU A 131 -17.59 -4.68 -1.45
C LEU A 131 -17.19 -4.32 -0.03
N ILE A 132 -18.13 -4.38 0.92
CA ILE A 132 -17.93 -4.07 2.35
C ILE A 132 -16.71 -4.84 2.90
N LYS A 133 -16.61 -6.15 2.67
CA LYS A 133 -15.47 -6.95 3.16
C LYS A 133 -14.12 -6.43 2.63
N ARG A 134 -14.05 -6.05 1.35
CA ARG A 134 -12.80 -5.53 0.75
C ARG A 134 -12.46 -4.14 1.24
N ILE A 135 -13.47 -3.29 1.39
CA ILE A 135 -13.34 -1.96 1.97
C ILE A 135 -12.82 -2.06 3.40
N LEU A 136 -13.36 -2.97 4.22
CA LEU A 136 -12.88 -3.16 5.59
C LEU A 136 -11.43 -3.66 5.65
N ILE A 137 -11.04 -4.56 4.75
CA ILE A 137 -9.67 -5.10 4.74
C ILE A 137 -8.67 -4.06 4.23
N ILE A 138 -8.87 -3.56 3.00
CA ILE A 138 -7.88 -2.69 2.33
C ILE A 138 -8.08 -1.24 2.70
N GLY A 139 -9.33 -0.77 2.76
CA GLY A 139 -9.65 0.56 3.25
C GLY A 139 -9.31 0.73 4.73
N GLY A 140 -9.57 -0.29 5.55
CA GLY A 140 -9.15 -0.30 6.96
C GLY A 140 -7.62 -0.23 7.10
N LEU A 141 -6.88 -1.05 6.35
CA LEU A 141 -5.42 -0.99 6.33
C LEU A 141 -4.90 0.38 5.83
N GLY A 142 -5.50 0.92 4.78
CA GLY A 142 -5.17 2.25 4.25
C GLY A 142 -5.43 3.36 5.26
N LEU A 143 -6.56 3.31 5.97
CA LEU A 143 -6.89 4.25 7.03
C LEU A 143 -5.88 4.17 8.18
N LEU A 144 -5.57 2.97 8.66
CA LEU A 144 -4.56 2.76 9.71
C LEU A 144 -3.21 3.35 9.30
N LEU A 145 -2.73 3.04 8.10
CA LEU A 145 -1.45 3.57 7.59
C LEU A 145 -1.47 5.08 7.33
N SER A 146 -2.63 5.66 7.03
CA SER A 146 -2.76 7.11 6.88
C SER A 146 -2.54 7.85 8.21
N CYS A 147 -2.97 7.25 9.33
CA CYS A 147 -2.79 7.81 10.67
C CYS A 147 -1.38 7.59 11.25
N VAL A 148 -0.69 6.52 10.85
CA VAL A 148 0.66 6.20 11.33
C VAL A 148 1.67 7.22 10.80
N SER A 149 2.53 7.78 11.67
CA SER A 149 3.59 8.71 11.25
C SER A 149 4.73 7.99 10.51
N GLY A 150 5.47 8.72 9.65
CA GLY A 150 6.66 8.15 9.01
C GLY A 150 7.72 7.71 10.02
N LEU A 151 7.89 8.48 11.10
CA LEU A 151 8.80 8.18 12.20
C LEU A 151 8.41 6.87 12.91
N THR A 152 7.13 6.60 13.12
CA THR A 152 6.66 5.35 13.73
C THR A 152 7.07 4.14 12.89
N ILE A 153 6.96 4.24 11.56
CA ILE A 153 7.39 3.16 10.66
C ILE A 153 8.90 2.92 10.79
N VAL A 154 9.70 3.98 10.87
CA VAL A 154 11.15 3.89 11.07
C VAL A 154 11.49 3.25 12.42
N LYS A 155 10.84 3.69 13.50
CA LYS A 155 11.03 3.12 14.85
C LYS A 155 10.73 1.62 14.89
N ILE A 156 9.71 1.15 14.17
CA ILE A 156 9.37 -0.28 14.06
C ILE A 156 10.41 -1.04 13.23
N GLN A 157 10.78 -0.51 12.06
CA GLN A 157 11.69 -1.19 11.13
C GLN A 157 13.11 -1.29 11.71
N TYR A 158 13.61 -0.21 12.31
CA TYR A 158 14.97 -0.10 12.84
C TYR A 158 15.01 -0.23 14.37
N ARG A 159 14.08 -0.99 14.96
CA ARG A 159 13.98 -1.17 16.42
C ARG A 159 15.27 -1.60 17.11
N ASN A 160 16.14 -2.31 16.41
CA ASN A 160 17.44 -2.79 16.90
C ASN A 160 18.60 -1.80 16.63
N HIS A 161 18.35 -0.68 15.96
CA HIS A 161 19.35 0.31 15.55
C HIS A 161 18.96 1.70 16.11
N PRO A 162 19.10 1.92 17.43
CA PRO A 162 18.65 3.15 18.08
C PRO A 162 19.39 4.41 17.57
N ASN A 163 20.64 4.29 17.13
CA ASN A 163 21.41 5.40 16.61
C ASN A 163 20.83 5.92 15.28
N TYR A 164 20.46 5.02 14.37
CA TYR A 164 19.75 5.38 13.15
C TYR A 164 18.40 6.05 13.44
N ILE A 165 17.65 5.56 14.42
CA ILE A 165 16.38 6.18 14.82
C ILE A 165 16.61 7.63 15.29
N LYS A 166 17.62 7.88 16.12
CA LYS A 166 17.97 9.22 16.61
C LYS A 166 18.43 10.13 15.46
N ALA A 167 19.30 9.64 14.59
CA ALA A 167 19.75 10.39 13.42
C ALA A 167 18.58 10.77 12.51
N TYR A 168 17.62 9.85 12.31
CA TYR A 168 16.41 10.10 11.53
C TYR A 168 15.50 11.15 12.20
N GLU A 169 15.32 11.07 13.53
CA GLU A 169 14.51 12.04 14.28
C GLU A 169 15.10 13.45 14.22
N LEU A 170 16.43 13.59 14.34
CA LEU A 170 17.14 14.87 14.17
C LEU A 170 17.02 15.40 12.73
N TYR A 171 17.24 14.56 11.72
CA TYR A 171 17.09 14.97 10.32
C TYR A 171 15.67 15.49 10.02
N MET A 172 14.64 14.90 10.64
CA MET A 172 13.26 15.33 10.46
C MET A 172 12.96 16.72 11.06
N THR A 173 13.74 17.21 12.03
CA THR A 173 13.55 18.56 12.59
C THR A 173 14.19 19.64 11.71
N ASN A 174 15.28 19.32 11.01
CA ASN A 174 15.93 20.22 10.06
C ASN A 174 16.41 19.49 8.78
N PRO A 175 15.50 19.17 7.83
CA PRO A 175 15.83 18.39 6.65
C PRO A 175 16.79 19.07 5.67
N SER A 176 16.97 20.39 5.78
CA SER A 176 17.88 21.18 4.94
C SER A 176 19.33 21.15 5.42
N ASP A 177 19.59 20.58 6.60
CA ASP A 177 20.93 20.47 7.17
C ASP A 177 21.69 19.28 6.55
N GLU A 178 22.74 19.61 5.81
CA GLU A 178 23.58 18.63 5.13
C GLU A 178 24.34 17.71 6.09
N GLN A 179 24.72 18.20 7.28
CA GLN A 179 25.40 17.39 8.28
C GLN A 179 24.48 16.34 8.88
N LEU A 180 23.22 16.71 9.17
CA LEU A 180 22.22 15.77 9.65
C LEU A 180 21.90 14.70 8.60
N ARG A 181 21.86 15.08 7.31
CA ARG A 181 21.70 14.13 6.21
C ARG A 181 22.88 13.17 6.12
N LYS A 182 24.12 13.66 6.18
CA LYS A 182 25.33 12.82 6.14
C LYS A 182 25.36 11.83 7.31
N ASN A 183 25.05 12.28 8.53
CA ASN A 183 24.97 11.43 9.72
C ASN A 183 23.88 10.36 9.59
N LEU A 184 22.71 10.73 9.04
CA LEU A 184 21.63 9.79 8.78
C LEU A 184 22.07 8.67 7.81
N ASP A 185 22.76 9.04 6.73
CA ASP A 185 23.24 8.07 5.72
C ASP A 185 24.30 7.14 6.33
N ILE A 186 25.24 7.66 7.13
CA ILE A 186 26.24 6.85 7.84
C ILE A 186 25.55 5.81 8.75
N GLU A 187 24.65 6.25 9.62
CA GLU A 187 23.95 5.34 10.54
C GLU A 187 23.01 4.36 9.79
N TYR A 188 22.48 4.77 8.64
CA TYR A 188 21.73 3.88 7.76
C TYR A 188 22.61 2.76 7.23
N TYR A 189 23.75 3.08 6.60
CA TYR A 189 24.63 2.06 6.01
C TYR A 189 25.20 1.12 7.07
N LYS A 190 25.57 1.65 8.24
CA LYS A 190 25.97 0.85 9.40
C LYS A 190 24.90 -0.14 9.86
N SER A 191 23.62 0.16 9.63
CA SER A 191 22.51 -0.74 10.00
C SER A 191 22.24 -1.87 9.02
N ILE A 192 22.77 -1.79 7.79
CA ILE A 192 22.44 -2.75 6.70
C ILE A 192 23.65 -3.45 6.10
N MET A 193 24.86 -2.90 6.24
CA MET A 193 26.11 -3.45 5.72
C MET A 193 26.83 -4.29 6.78
N SER A 194 27.71 -5.18 6.33
CA SER A 194 28.72 -5.77 7.20
C SER A 194 29.77 -4.73 7.63
N ASP A 195 30.49 -4.99 8.72
CA ASP A 195 31.51 -4.07 9.22
C ASP A 195 32.59 -3.78 8.17
N GLU A 196 33.03 -4.79 7.41
CA GLU A 196 34.03 -4.64 6.34
C GLU A 196 33.53 -3.75 5.19
N GLU A 197 32.28 -3.93 4.75
CA GLU A 197 31.66 -3.11 3.70
C GLU A 197 31.46 -1.67 4.16
N PHE A 198 31.10 -1.48 5.44
CA PHE A 198 30.90 -0.15 6.01
C PHE A 198 32.21 0.64 6.13
N GLU A 199 33.31 0.00 6.53
CA GLU A 199 34.64 0.61 6.53
C GLU A 199 35.09 1.04 5.12
N GLN A 200 34.81 0.22 4.10
CA GLN A 200 35.08 0.61 2.71
C GLN A 200 34.23 1.81 2.28
N TYR A 201 32.97 1.86 2.69
CA TYR A 201 32.07 2.99 2.42
C TYR A 201 32.59 4.30 3.04
N LEU A 202 33.07 4.26 4.29
CA LEU A 202 33.63 5.45 4.95
C LEU A 202 34.85 5.99 4.21
N LYS A 203 35.78 5.12 3.79
CA LYS A 203 36.97 5.53 3.02
C LYS A 203 36.58 6.24 1.72
N GLN A 204 35.61 5.73 0.98
CA GLN A 204 35.14 6.36 -0.26
C GLN A 204 34.48 7.73 -0.04
N MET A 205 33.92 7.97 1.15
CA MET A 205 33.35 9.28 1.50
C MET A 205 34.41 10.31 1.91
N GLU A 206 35.55 9.87 2.43
CA GLU A 206 36.67 10.76 2.82
C GLU A 206 37.51 11.18 1.60
N GLU A 207 37.51 10.38 0.54
CA GLU A 207 38.21 10.65 -0.72
C GLU A 207 37.48 11.64 -1.65
N LYS A 208 36.26 12.08 -1.30
CA LYS A 208 35.44 13.03 -2.07
C LYS A 208 35.28 14.37 -1.38
#